data_AF-A0A3D9DEG0-F1
#
_entry.id   AF-A0A3D9DEG0-F1
#
_cell.length_a   1.000
_cell.length_b   1.000
_cell.length_c   1.000
_cell.angle_alpha   90.00
_cell.angle_beta   90.00
_cell.angle_gamma   90.00
#
_symmetry.space_group_name_H-M   'P 1'
#
loop_
_entity.id
_entity.type
_entity.pdbx_description
1 polymer ?
#
loop_
_entity_poly.entity_id
_entity_poly.type
_entity_poly.pdbx_seq_one_letter_code
_entity_poly.pdbx_strand_id
1 'polypeptide(L)'
;MNFWDSFIIMFLVAFLNVVLYIIFKRYLYGKPDAGMKFLTMNIGKDVFWLITSLIIIDKTRENFLFMIICFVIGSFLIYLSIIKLINKS
;
A
#
# COMPACT_ATOMS: atom_id res chain seq x y z
N MET A 1 -11.26 -17.91 -0.73
CA MET A 1 -11.06 -17.06 0.46
C MET A 1 -12.36 -16.93 1.24
N ASN A 2 -12.32 -17.00 2.58
CA ASN A 2 -13.50 -16.63 3.36
C ASN A 2 -13.69 -15.10 3.27
N PHE A 3 -14.94 -14.66 3.33
CA PHE A 3 -15.28 -13.22 3.23
C PHE A 3 -14.49 -12.36 4.23
N TRP A 4 -14.28 -12.87 5.44
CA TRP A 4 -13.52 -12.21 6.49
C TRP A 4 -12.06 -11.97 6.13
N ASP A 5 -11.37 -12.97 5.56
CA ASP A 5 -9.96 -12.83 5.18
C ASP A 5 -9.81 -11.81 4.04
N SER A 6 -10.72 -11.86 3.06
CA SER A 6 -10.78 -10.86 1.98
C SER A 6 -10.92 -9.45 2.54
N PHE A 7 -11.85 -9.28 3.48
CA PHE A 7 -12.11 -7.99 4.12
C PHE A 7 -10.89 -7.50 4.90
N ILE A 8 -10.24 -8.37 5.68
CA ILE A 8 -9.05 -8.04 6.46
C ILE A 8 -7.91 -7.57 5.54
N ILE A 9 -7.66 -8.27 4.43
CA ILE A 9 -6.60 -7.93 3.48
C ILE A 9 -6.85 -6.56 2.82
N MET A 10 -8.08 -6.32 2.37
CA MET A 10 -8.49 -5.04 1.78
C MET A 10 -8.38 -3.90 2.80
N PHE A 11 -8.83 -4.14 4.03
CA PHE A 11 -8.72 -3.17 5.11
C PHE A 11 -7.26 -2.87 5.42
N LEU A 12 -6.40 -3.90 5.50
CA LEU A 12 -4.99 -3.74 5.82
C LEU A 12 -4.24 -2.94 4.74
N VAL A 13 -4.48 -3.18 3.45
CA VAL A 13 -3.82 -2.40 2.38
C VAL A 13 -4.29 -0.94 2.40
N ALA A 14 -5.60 -0.71 2.57
CA ALA A 14 -6.16 0.62 2.62
C ALA A 14 -5.63 1.40 3.84
N PHE A 15 -5.65 0.78 5.02
CA PHE A 15 -5.16 1.37 6.26
C PHE A 15 -3.68 1.74 6.15
N LEU A 16 -2.83 0.81 5.69
CA LEU A 16 -1.41 1.06 5.54
C LEU A 16 -1.13 2.17 4.52
N ASN A 17 -1.88 2.23 3.40
CA ASN A 17 -1.76 3.30 2.42
C ASN A 17 -2.15 4.67 3.01
N VAL A 18 -3.22 4.73 3.79
CA VAL A 18 -3.63 5.97 4.48
C VAL A 18 -2.57 6.41 5.48
N VAL A 19 -2.04 5.50 6.30
CA VAL A 19 -0.96 5.79 7.25
C VAL A 19 0.27 6.32 6.52
N LEU A 20 0.70 5.65 5.45
CA LEU A 20 1.84 6.09 4.65
C LEU A 20 1.62 7.47 4.04
N TYR A 21 0.42 7.74 3.52
CA TYR A 21 0.05 9.05 2.98
C TYR A 21 0.17 10.16 4.04
N ILE A 22 -0.36 9.91 5.25
CA ILE A 22 -0.30 10.87 6.36
C ILE A 22 1.17 11.13 6.75
N ILE A 23 1.98 10.07 6.86
CA ILE A 23 3.42 10.19 7.17
C ILE A 23 4.13 11.00 6.10
N PHE A 24 3.90 10.69 4.82
CA PHE A 24 4.49 11.42 3.71
C PHE A 24 4.12 12.91 3.76
N LYS A 25 2.82 13.22 3.87
CA LYS A 25 2.32 14.59 3.86
C LYS A 25 2.85 15.40 5.05
N ARG A 26 2.98 14.78 6.22
CA ARG A 26 3.40 15.47 7.44
C ARG A 26 4.92 15.65 7.56
N TYR A 27 5.71 14.67 7.10
CA TYR A 27 7.14 14.62 7.43
C TYR A 27 8.09 14.69 6.23
N LEU A 28 7.63 14.32 5.03
CA LEU A 28 8.47 14.22 3.83
C LEU A 28 8.12 15.23 2.75
N TYR A 29 6.85 15.64 2.68
CA TYR A 29 6.40 16.60 1.69
C TYR A 29 7.18 17.92 1.78
N GLY A 30 7.58 18.47 0.62
CA GLY A 30 8.40 19.69 0.54
C GLY A 30 9.89 19.50 0.87
N LYS A 31 10.33 18.30 1.28
CA LYS A 31 11.77 18.01 1.47
C LYS A 31 12.44 17.63 0.16
N PRO A 32 13.77 17.84 0.04
CA PRO A 32 14.52 17.27 -1.08
C PRO A 32 14.34 15.76 -1.12
N ASP A 33 14.24 15.24 -2.35
CA ASP A 33 14.05 13.82 -2.67
C ASP A 33 12.79 13.19 -2.05
N ALA A 34 11.73 13.98 -1.82
CA ALA A 34 10.49 13.49 -1.22
C ALA A 34 9.95 12.25 -1.94
N GLY A 35 9.99 12.22 -3.27
CA GLY A 35 9.56 11.06 -4.07
C GLY A 35 10.37 9.80 -3.80
N MET A 36 11.70 9.92 -3.66
CA MET A 36 12.56 8.77 -3.37
C MET A 36 12.32 8.24 -1.94
N LYS A 37 12.21 9.15 -0.97
CA LYS A 37 11.90 8.78 0.42
C LYS A 37 10.54 8.10 0.55
N PHE A 38 9.54 8.57 -0.21
CA PHE A 38 8.25 7.90 -0.33
C PHE A 38 8.41 6.47 -0.87
N LEU A 39 9.14 6.30 -1.97
CA LEU A 39 9.33 5.00 -2.60
C LEU A 39 9.93 3.97 -1.62
N THR A 40 10.97 4.37 -0.88
CA THR A 40 11.60 3.50 0.12
C THR A 40 10.61 3.06 1.21
N MET A 41 9.83 4.00 1.75
CA MET A 41 8.83 3.65 2.77
C MET A 41 7.68 2.82 2.21
N ASN A 42 7.26 3.10 0.96
CA ASN A 42 6.19 2.36 0.31
C ASN A 42 6.59 0.90 0.08
N ILE A 43 7.81 0.65 -0.41
CA ILE A 43 8.33 -0.71 -0.58
C ILE A 43 8.35 -1.45 0.76
N GLY A 44 8.84 -0.83 1.84
CA GLY A 44 8.85 -1.44 3.17
C GLY A 44 7.45 -1.80 3.66
N LYS A 45 6.49 -0.88 3.50
CA LYS A 45 5.07 -1.10 3.82
C LYS A 45 4.46 -2.24 2.99
N ASP A 46 4.76 -2.28 1.69
CA ASP A 46 4.22 -3.28 0.76
C ASP A 46 4.73 -4.69 1.07
N VAL A 47 6.03 -4.82 1.39
CA VAL A 47 6.61 -6.09 1.84
C VAL A 47 5.95 -6.55 3.15
N PHE A 48 5.79 -5.65 4.12
CA PHE A 48 5.11 -5.97 5.37
C PHE A 48 3.66 -6.42 5.15
N TRP A 49 2.91 -5.72 4.30
CA TRP A 49 1.55 -6.09 3.93
C TRP A 49 1.49 -7.45 3.25
N LEU A 50 2.40 -7.73 2.31
CA LEU A 50 2.44 -8.98 1.58
C LEU A 50 2.72 -10.16 2.50
N ILE A 51 3.72 -10.06 3.38
CA ILE A 51 4.07 -11.09 4.36
C ILE A 51 2.88 -11.36 5.28
N THR A 52 2.25 -10.31 5.81
CA THR A 52 1.10 -10.44 6.71
C THR A 52 -0.09 -11.09 6.00
N SER A 53 -0.37 -10.68 4.76
CA SER A 53 -1.47 -11.22 3.97
C SER A 53 -1.26 -12.71 3.64
N LEU A 54 -0.03 -13.10 3.29
CA LEU A 54 0.34 -14.49 3.01
C LEU A 54 0.21 -15.43 4.23
N ILE A 55 0.27 -14.90 5.45
CA ILE A 55 0.06 -15.66 6.68
C ILE A 55 -1.43 -15.89 6.95
N ILE A 56 -2.27 -14.92 6.57
CA ILE A 56 -3.72 -14.96 6.82
C ILE A 56 -4.45 -15.85 5.81
N ILE A 57 -4.03 -15.84 4.53
CA ILE A 57 -4.74 -16.56 3.48
C ILE A 57 -4.32 -18.02 3.34
N ASP A 58 -5.27 -18.85 2.87
CA ASP A 58 -4.93 -20.13 2.29
C ASP A 58 -4.13 -19.95 0.99
N LYS A 59 -3.14 -20.82 0.79
CA LYS A 59 -2.21 -20.79 -0.34
C LYS A 59 -2.84 -21.39 -1.60
N THR A 60 -3.91 -20.76 -2.09
CA THR A 60 -4.59 -21.12 -3.33
C THR A 60 -4.28 -20.12 -4.44
N ARG A 61 -4.40 -20.56 -5.70
CA ARG A 61 -4.20 -19.70 -6.87
C ARG A 61 -5.16 -18.50 -6.88
N GLU A 62 -6.42 -18.72 -6.50
CA GLU A 62 -7.45 -17.68 -6.49
C GLU A 62 -7.15 -16.59 -5.45
N ASN A 63 -6.78 -16.99 -4.23
CA ASN A 63 -6.45 -16.03 -3.17
C ASN A 63 -5.19 -15.21 -3.55
N PHE A 64 -4.21 -15.84 -4.21
CA PHE A 64 -3.03 -15.15 -4.72
C PHE A 64 -3.38 -14.12 -5.80
N LEU A 65 -4.24 -14.47 -6.76
CA LEU A 65 -4.73 -13.53 -7.76
C LEU A 65 -5.48 -12.35 -7.14
N PHE A 66 -6.30 -12.61 -6.13
CA PHE A 66 -6.99 -11.56 -5.39
C PHE A 66 -6.01 -10.60 -4.70
N MET A 67 -4.97 -11.12 -4.04
CA MET A 67 -3.94 -10.27 -3.43
C MET A 67 -3.22 -9.40 -4.45
N ILE A 68 -2.89 -9.96 -5.63
CA ILE A 68 -2.27 -9.17 -6.71
C ILE A 68 -3.20 -8.03 -7.13
N ILE A 69 -4.50 -8.29 -7.31
CA ILE A 69 -5.47 -7.25 -7.68
C ILE A 69 -5.51 -6.16 -6.61
N CYS A 70 -5.58 -6.53 -5.32
CA CYS A 70 -5.54 -5.57 -4.21
C CYS A 70 -4.26 -4.75 -4.21
N PHE A 71 -3.12 -5.40 -4.47
CA PHE A 71 -1.82 -4.75 -4.54
C PHE A 71 -1.75 -3.72 -5.68
N VAL A 72 -2.21 -4.08 -6.88
CA VAL A 72 -2.20 -3.20 -8.05
C VAL A 72 -3.11 -1.99 -7.84
N ILE A 73 -4.35 -2.22 -7.39
CA ILE A 73 -5.31 -1.13 -7.13
C ILE A 73 -4.79 -0.22 -6.01
N GLY A 74 -4.33 -0.81 -4.90
CA GLY A 74 -3.78 -0.08 -3.77
C GLY A 74 -2.57 0.76 -4.15
N SER A 75 -1.66 0.18 -4.94
CA SER A 75 -0.49 0.90 -5.48
C SER A 75 -0.93 2.08 -6.33
N PHE A 76 -1.82 1.86 -7.30
CA PHE A 76 -2.30 2.93 -8.17
C PHE A 76 -2.89 4.10 -7.38
N LEU A 77 -3.71 3.82 -6.36
CA LEU A 77 -4.34 4.84 -5.52
C LEU A 77 -3.30 5.69 -4.75
N ILE A 78 -2.29 5.05 -4.14
CA ILE A 78 -1.30 5.78 -3.35
C ILE A 78 -0.32 6.54 -4.25
N TYR A 79 0.17 5.94 -5.33
CA TYR A 79 1.08 6.61 -6.27
C TYR A 79 0.43 7.83 -6.91
N LEU A 80 -0.82 7.73 -7.38
CA LEU A 80 -1.54 8.87 -7.94
C LEU A 80 -1.64 10.02 -6.93
N SER A 81 -2.01 9.70 -5.69
CA SER A 81 -2.17 10.69 -4.62
C SER A 81 -0.86 11.42 -4.31
N ILE A 82 0.26 10.69 -4.30
CA ILE A 82 1.59 11.21 -3.97
C ILE A 82 2.19 12.00 -5.14
N ILE A 83 2.11 11.49 -6.37
CA ILE A 83 2.58 12.20 -7.57
C ILE A 83 1.84 13.54 -7.73
N LYS A 84 0.52 13.54 -7.52
CA LYS A 84 -0.28 14.77 -7.57
C LYS A 84 0.14 15.79 -6.51
N LEU A 85 0.58 15.35 -5.33
CA LEU A 85 1.11 16.25 -4.29
C LEU A 85 2.48 16.82 -4.69
N ILE A 86 3.39 15.96 -5.14
CA ILE A 86 4.76 16.35 -5.50
C ILE A 86 4.74 17.34 -6.67
N ASN A 87 3.95 17.07 -7.73
CA ASN A 87 3.88 17.94 -8.90
C ASN A 87 3.11 19.25 -8.67
N LYS A 88 2.45 19.42 -7.53
CA LYS A 88 1.82 20.68 -7.10
C LYS A 88 2.75 21.56 -6.27
N SER A 89 3.88 21.02 -5.82
CA SER A 89 4.95 21.77 -5.14
C SER A 89 5.85 22.45 -6.16
#